data_AF-A0A254S2K7-F1
#
_entry.id   AF-A0A254S2K7-F1
#
_cell.length_a   1.000
_cell.length_b   1.000
_cell.length_c   1.000
_cell.angle_alpha   90.00
_cell.angle_beta   90.00
_cell.angle_gamma   90.00
#
_symmetry.space_group_name_H-M   'P 1'
#
loop_
_entity.id
_entity.type
_entity.pdbx_description
1 polymer ?
#
loop_
_entity_poly.entity_id
_entity_poly.type
_entity_poly.pdbx_seq_one_letter_code
_entity_poly.pdbx_strand_id
1 'polypeptide(L)'
;MDAFVEMRVVEMTFGADSPSARILRQEIIKKHGYTREQFLAETEKLLDDERQWVVFQKAVVAQLDTLLADRKEDNVRASKSVPHSPPVKPANPMLQQRKPKGGDD
;
A
#
# COMPACT_ATOMS: atom_id res chain seq x y z
N MET A 1 12.04 -18.91 -9.01
CA MET A 1 12.31 -17.46 -9.00
C MET A 1 11.14 -16.67 -8.43
N ASP A 2 9.90 -16.93 -8.84
CA ASP A 2 8.72 -16.15 -8.42
C ASP A 2 8.58 -16.00 -6.90
N ALA A 3 8.83 -17.08 -6.13
CA ALA A 3 8.78 -17.04 -4.67
C ALA A 3 9.72 -15.98 -4.05
N PHE A 4 10.94 -15.84 -4.57
CA PHE A 4 11.93 -14.87 -4.09
C PHE A 4 11.54 -13.45 -4.49
N VAL A 5 10.97 -13.29 -5.69
CA VAL A 5 10.51 -11.99 -6.20
C VAL A 5 9.32 -11.51 -5.36
N GLU A 6 8.32 -12.36 -5.14
CA GLU A 6 7.18 -12.07 -4.26
C GLU A 6 7.64 -11.72 -2.84
N MET A 7 8.57 -12.51 -2.29
CA MET A 7 9.18 -12.27 -0.98
C MET A 7 9.76 -10.85 -0.90
N ARG A 8 10.57 -10.47 -1.90
CA ARG A 8 11.24 -9.17 -1.91
C ARG A 8 10.28 -8.01 -2.11
N VAL A 9 9.29 -8.17 -2.97
CA VAL A 9 8.24 -7.17 -3.20
C VAL A 9 7.46 -6.88 -1.91
N VAL A 10 7.10 -7.93 -1.16
CA VAL A 10 6.42 -7.77 0.15
C VAL A 10 7.29 -6.99 1.13
N GLU A 11 8.57 -7.31 1.25
CA GLU A 11 9.48 -6.59 2.14
C GLU A 11 9.67 -5.13 1.77
N MET A 12 9.76 -4.82 0.47
CA MET A 12 9.84 -3.44 -0.01
C MET A 12 8.53 -2.67 0.16
N THR A 13 7.39 -3.36 0.14
CA THR A 13 6.07 -2.74 0.26
C THR A 13 5.72 -2.41 1.71
N PHE A 14 6.01 -3.32 2.65
CA PHE A 14 5.56 -3.19 4.05
C PHE A 14 6.70 -2.94 5.04
N GLY A 15 7.96 -3.10 4.63
CA GLY A 15 9.13 -3.14 5.50
C GLY A 15 9.38 -4.55 6.03
N ALA A 16 10.64 -5.00 5.98
CA ALA A 16 11.03 -6.37 6.31
C ALA A 16 10.67 -6.79 7.75
N ASP A 17 10.71 -5.86 8.71
CA ASP A 17 10.41 -6.14 10.12
C ASP A 17 8.94 -5.93 10.49
N SER A 18 8.09 -5.55 9.53
CA SER A 18 6.67 -5.34 9.82
C SER A 18 5.95 -6.65 10.13
N PRO A 19 4.95 -6.64 11.03
CA PRO A 19 4.10 -7.81 11.29
C PRO A 19 3.42 -8.34 10.03
N SER A 20 2.98 -7.43 9.14
CA SER A 20 2.35 -7.77 7.86
C SER A 20 3.31 -8.50 6.94
N ALA A 21 4.54 -8.01 6.79
CA ALA A 21 5.54 -8.71 6.00
C ALA A 21 5.79 -10.10 6.57
N ARG A 22 5.95 -10.25 7.89
CA ARG A 22 6.19 -11.55 8.52
C ARG A 22 5.11 -12.58 8.19
N ILE A 23 3.84 -12.19 8.23
CA ILE A 23 2.71 -13.08 7.88
C ILE A 23 2.79 -13.46 6.41
N LEU A 24 2.93 -12.47 5.52
CA LEU A 24 2.99 -12.70 4.08
C LEU A 24 4.19 -13.56 3.66
N ARG A 25 5.35 -13.42 4.31
CA ARG A 25 6.52 -14.29 4.08
C ARG A 25 6.18 -15.76 4.31
N GLN A 26 5.46 -16.07 5.40
CA GLN A 26 5.07 -17.44 5.69
C GLN A 26 4.10 -17.99 4.65
N GLU A 27 3.14 -17.16 4.22
CA GLU A 27 2.19 -17.56 3.19
C GLU A 27 2.86 -17.77 1.82
N ILE A 28 3.83 -16.94 1.45
CA ILE A 28 4.62 -17.12 0.20
C ILE A 28 5.40 -18.44 0.25
N ILE A 29 6.11 -18.72 1.35
CA ILE A 29 6.88 -19.97 1.50
C ILE A 29 5.96 -21.18 1.32
N LYS A 30 4.80 -21.18 1.99
CA LYS A 30 3.80 -22.26 1.89
C LYS A 30 3.20 -22.36 0.48
N LYS A 31 2.81 -21.24 -0.12
CA LYS A 31 2.20 -21.16 -1.46
C LYS A 31 3.08 -21.83 -2.51
N HIS A 32 4.39 -21.66 -2.40
CA HIS A 32 5.36 -22.25 -3.33
C HIS A 32 5.86 -23.64 -2.89
N GLY A 33 5.30 -24.23 -1.84
CA GLY A 33 5.61 -25.59 -1.39
C GLY A 33 6.98 -25.74 -0.73
N TYR A 34 7.60 -24.64 -0.28
CA TYR A 34 8.88 -24.68 0.41
C TYR A 34 8.70 -24.91 1.91
N THR A 35 9.65 -25.61 2.53
CA THR A 35 9.94 -25.39 3.95
C THR A 35 10.81 -24.14 4.12
N ARG A 36 10.91 -23.65 5.36
CA ARG A 36 11.79 -22.50 5.66
C ARG A 36 13.24 -22.81 5.31
N GLU A 37 13.74 -23.99 5.66
CA GLU A 37 15.13 -24.39 5.41
C GLU A 37 15.41 -24.49 3.91
N GLN A 38 14.50 -25.10 3.15
CA GLN A 38 14.64 -25.22 1.70
C GLN A 38 14.66 -23.85 1.02
N PHE A 39 13.79 -22.94 1.45
CA PHE A 39 13.75 -21.58 0.92
C PHE A 39 15.06 -20.83 1.20
N LEU A 40 15.62 -20.96 2.41
CA LEU A 40 16.89 -20.34 2.76
C LEU A 40 18.05 -20.91 1.93
N ALA A 41 18.14 -22.23 1.82
CA ALA A 41 19.18 -22.87 1.01
C ALA A 41 19.13 -22.46 -0.46
N GLU A 42 17.93 -22.31 -1.03
CA GLU A 42 17.76 -21.87 -2.41
C GLU A 42 18.02 -20.36 -2.57
N THR A 43 17.77 -19.56 -1.52
CA THR A 43 18.17 -18.15 -1.48
C THR A 43 19.69 -18.01 -1.50
N GLU A 44 20.41 -18.84 -0.75
CA GLU A 44 21.89 -18.82 -0.75
C GLU A 44 22.44 -19.13 -2.14
N LYS A 45 21.90 -20.13 -2.85
CA LYS A 45 22.28 -20.41 -4.24
C LYS A 45 22.02 -19.24 -5.18
N LEU A 46 20.91 -18.54 -4.99
CA LEU A 46 20.58 -17.35 -5.77
C LEU A 46 21.59 -16.21 -5.53
N LEU A 47 22.06 -16.06 -4.29
CA LEU A 47 23.05 -15.06 -3.92
C LEU A 47 24.46 -15.39 -4.43
N ASP A 48 24.78 -16.68 -4.53
CA ASP A 48 26.07 -17.16 -5.03
C ASP A 48 26.20 -17.06 -6.57
N ASP A 49 25.08 -17.02 -7.32
CA ASP A 49 25.08 -16.83 -8.77
C ASP A 49 24.85 -15.35 -9.14
N GLU A 50 25.95 -14.62 -9.32
CA GLU A 50 25.97 -13.21 -9.74
C GLU A 50 25.16 -12.95 -11.02
N ARG A 51 25.11 -13.91 -11.96
CA ARG A 51 24.34 -13.75 -13.20
C ARG A 51 22.84 -13.78 -12.95
N GLN A 52 22.41 -14.58 -11.99
CA GLN A 52 21.00 -14.66 -11.58
C GLN A 52 20.57 -13.41 -10.80
N TRP A 53 21.49 -12.78 -10.07
CA TRP A 53 21.18 -11.59 -9.29
C TRP A 53 20.60 -10.44 -10.13
N VAL A 54 21.19 -10.14 -11.28
CA VAL A 54 20.69 -9.08 -12.18
C VAL A 54 19.31 -9.41 -12.74
N VAL A 55 19.08 -10.68 -13.09
CA VAL A 55 17.78 -11.14 -13.60
C VAL A 55 16.70 -11.03 -12.52
N PHE A 56 17.04 -11.45 -11.30
CA PHE A 56 16.18 -11.32 -10.13
C PHE A 56 15.80 -9.87 -9.85
N GLN A 57 16.78 -8.96 -9.82
CA GLN A 57 16.52 -7.53 -9.58
C GLN A 57 15.58 -6.94 -10.64
N LYS A 58 15.77 -7.27 -11.91
CA LYS A 58 14.87 -6.82 -13.00
C LYS A 58 13.45 -7.33 -12.81
N ALA A 59 13.28 -8.60 -12.40
CA ALA A 59 11.97 -9.17 -12.13
C ALA A 59 11.26 -8.48 -10.95
N VAL A 60 11.99 -8.17 -9.87
CA VAL A 60 11.44 -7.40 -8.74
C VAL A 60 10.99 -6.01 -9.17
N VAL A 61 11.81 -5.29 -9.94
CA VAL A 61 11.45 -3.95 -10.46
C VAL A 61 10.20 -4.01 -11.33
N ALA A 62 10.13 -4.95 -12.28
CA ALA A 62 8.97 -5.09 -13.15
C ALA A 62 7.66 -5.37 -12.36
N GLN A 63 7.75 -6.17 -11.30
CA GLN A 63 6.60 -6.45 -10.44
C GLN A 63 6.16 -5.21 -9.64
N LEU A 64 7.12 -4.43 -9.12
CA LEU A 64 6.83 -3.16 -8.44
C LEU A 64 6.21 -2.12 -9.38
N ASP A 65 6.72 -2.01 -10.61
CA ASP A 65 6.18 -1.11 -11.63
C ASP A 65 4.73 -1.45 -11.98
N THR A 66 4.41 -2.74 -12.08
CA THR A 66 3.03 -3.22 -12.30
C THR A 66 2.12 -2.79 -11.16
N LEU A 67 2.53 -3.02 -9.90
CA LEU A 67 1.76 -2.61 -8.72
C LEU A 67 1.56 -1.09 -8.64
N LEU A 68 2.52 -0.31 -9.12
CA LEU A 68 2.41 1.15 -9.19
C LEU A 68 1.49 1.61 -10.33
N ALA A 69 1.48 0.90 -11.46
CA ALA A 69 0.56 1.16 -12.56
C ALA A 69 -0.89 0.91 -12.13
N ASP A 70 -1.16 -0.24 -11.52
CA ASP A 70 -2.49 -0.60 -11.00
C ASP A 70 -3.02 0.48 -10.04
N ARG A 71 -2.19 0.95 -9.09
CA ARG A 71 -2.57 2.02 -8.16
C ARG A 71 -2.91 3.34 -8.87
N LYS A 72 -2.22 3.68 -9.96
CA LYS A 72 -2.52 4.89 -10.74
C LYS A 72 -3.87 4.74 -11.44
N GLU A 73 -4.17 3.57 -11.98
CA GLU A 73 -5.45 3.29 -12.63
C GLU A 73 -6.62 3.33 -11.64
N ASP A 74 -6.47 2.73 -10.46
CA ASP A 74 -7.45 2.82 -9.38
C ASP A 74 -7.69 4.27 -8.92
N ASN A 75 -6.63 5.07 -8.80
CA ASN A 75 -6.73 6.48 -8.43
C ASN A 75 -7.47 7.31 -9.51
N VAL A 76 -7.17 7.08 -10.79
CA VAL A 76 -7.86 7.73 -11.91
C VAL A 76 -9.34 7.32 -11.97
N ARG A 77 -9.66 6.05 -11.70
CA ARG A 77 -11.03 5.55 -11.64
C ARG A 77 -11.81 6.15 -10.47
N ALA A 78 -11.20 6.23 -9.29
CA ALA A 78 -11.80 6.87 -8.12
C ALA A 78 -12.06 8.37 -8.38
N SER A 79 -11.13 9.05 -9.03
CA SER A 79 -11.24 10.48 -9.37
C SER A 79 -12.34 10.77 -10.40
N LYS A 80 -12.62 9.84 -11.33
CA LYS A 80 -13.73 9.97 -12.30
C LYS A 80 -15.12 9.67 -11.70
N SER A 81 -15.17 9.08 -10.50
CA SER A 81 -16.41 8.59 -9.89
C SER A 81 -17.03 9.58 -8.89
N VAL A 82 -16.46 10.77 -8.71
CA VAL A 82 -16.99 11.80 -7.79
C VAL A 82 -17.97 12.69 -8.55
N PRO A 83 -19.30 12.65 -8.29
CA PRO A 83 -20.23 13.61 -8.86
C PRO A 83 -19.93 14.97 -8.24
N HIS A 84 -19.69 15.97 -9.10
CA HIS A 84 -19.51 17.36 -8.66
C HIS A 84 -20.86 17.93 -8.23
N SER A 85 -21.28 17.65 -7.00
CA SER A 85 -22.43 18.33 -6.41
C SER A 85 -22.10 19.83 -6.26
N PRO A 86 -22.97 20.75 -6.69
CA PRO A 86 -22.72 22.18 -6.52
C PRO A 86 -22.62 22.55 -5.03
N PRO A 87 -21.83 23.57 -4.67
CA PRO A 87 -21.66 23.95 -3.28
C PRO A 87 -22.98 24.45 -2.71
N VAL A 88 -23.53 23.69 -1.75
CA VAL A 88 -24.65 24.12 -0.93
C VAL A 88 -24.19 25.30 -0.07
N LYS A 89 -24.70 26.50 -0.37
CA LYS A 89 -24.45 27.69 0.45
C LYS A 89 -24.99 27.46 1.87
N PRO A 90 -24.21 27.67 2.93
CA PRO A 90 -24.75 27.62 4.29
C PRO A 90 -25.69 28.82 4.49
N ALA A 91 -26.98 28.54 4.66
CA ALA A 91 -27.95 29.54 5.09
C ALA A 91 -27.78 29.75 6.60
N ASN A 92 -27.05 30.80 6.98
CA ASN A 92 -26.97 31.23 8.38
C ASN A 92 -27.73 32.55 8.52
N PRO A 93 -28.93 32.58 9.14
CA PRO A 93 -29.57 33.84 9.51
C PRO A 93 -28.94 34.35 10.80
N MET A 94 -27.93 35.19 10.66
CA MET A 94 -27.34 35.93 11.77
C MET A 94 -28.19 37.18 12.08
N LEU A 95 -28.53 37.35 13.36
CA LEU A 95 -28.93 38.59 14.05
C LEU A 95 -30.25 39.27 13.63
N GLN A 96 -31.25 39.21 14.53
CA GLN A 96 -31.97 40.43 14.93
C GLN A 96 -31.77 40.66 16.43
N GLN A 97 -31.04 41.73 16.70
CA GLN A 97 -30.78 42.28 18.02
C GLN A 97 -32.06 42.74 18.69
N ARG A 98 -32.17 42.60 20.02
CA ARG A 98 -32.55 43.71 20.94
C ARG A 98 -31.85 43.52 22.29
N LYS A 99 -31.21 44.59 22.78
CA LYS A 99 -30.56 44.80 24.10
C LYS A 99 -31.25 46.06 24.70
N PRO A 100 -31.00 46.52 25.96
CA PRO A 100 -30.96 45.93 27.32
C PRO A 100 -31.99 46.59 28.29
N LYS A 101 -31.81 46.34 29.62
CA LYS A 101 -32.07 47.21 30.81
C LYS A 101 -33.24 46.70 31.67
N GLY A 102 -33.20 46.56 33.00
CA GLY A 102 -32.29 46.86 34.09
C GLY A 102 -32.90 46.23 35.38
N GLY A 103 -32.17 46.21 36.49
CA GLY A 103 -32.64 45.66 37.77
C GLY A 103 -33.53 46.60 38.60
N ASP A 104 -33.97 46.05 39.74
CA ASP A 104 -34.74 46.60 40.89
C ASP A 104 -36.23 46.93 40.68
N ASP A 105 -37.12 46.13 41.29
CA ASP A 105 -37.65 46.37 42.65
C ASP A 105 -37.95 45.00 43.32
#